data_AF-A0A955PPH1-F1
#
_entry.id   AF-A0A955PPH1-F1
#
_cell.length_a   1.000
_cell.length_b   1.000
_cell.length_c   1.000
_cell.angle_alpha   90.00
_cell.angle_beta   90.00
_cell.angle_gamma   90.00
#
_symmetry.space_group_name_H-M   'P 1'
#
loop_
_entity.id
_entity.type
_entity.pdbx_description
1 polymer ?
#
loop_
_entity_poly.entity_id
_entity_poly.type
_entity_poly.pdbx_seq_one_letter_code
_entity_poly.pdbx_strand_id
1 'polypeptide(L)'
;MSALQQTVAKEVSYSGIGLHTGNTTQVTFKPAPPDHGYVFVRTDLPGQPRVAVDPDNVIIEDAIRQTALGHGEERIYTVEHVLSACRGMGVDNVIIEVDGNEPPIADGSAKPFVDVLLEAGFESQDRPRHYITINDPIWLFHEGLELAVIPSNSTEITFKINYDHPAIGIDSASFLITPETYAKEIAPARTFCFLQEIEALREQGKIKGGSLDCALVIGDEGFVNDDLRFPDEIIRHKILDVIGDFALLGAPLRAHIVAVRSGHAFNVEFVQKVERTLGIKRGRPVFNVPLGLNDIKKILPHRYPFLMVDRMTRIDPENGVHEGYKSVSVNEHFFQGHFPDQAIMPGDLIIES
;
A
#
# COMPACT_ATOMS: atom_id res chain seq x y z
N MET A 1 1.49 1.98 31.98
CA MET A 1 2.57 2.61 31.19
C MET A 1 2.30 2.28 29.73
N SER A 2 2.46 3.22 28.81
CA SER A 2 2.40 2.92 27.37
C SER A 2 3.50 1.91 27.03
N ALA A 3 3.23 0.98 26.10
CA ALA A 3 4.29 0.17 25.52
C ALA A 3 5.38 1.08 24.92
N LEU A 4 6.61 0.61 24.89
CA LEU A 4 7.71 1.29 24.22
C LEU A 4 7.73 0.92 22.73
N GLN A 5 8.34 1.78 21.90
CA GLN A 5 8.58 1.47 20.49
C GLN A 5 9.53 0.28 20.37
N GLN A 6 9.39 -0.48 19.28
CA GLN A 6 10.23 -1.63 18.99
C GLN A 6 10.85 -1.53 17.60
N THR A 7 12.07 -2.05 17.49
CA THR A 7 12.78 -2.30 16.23
C THR A 7 13.28 -3.74 16.22
N VAL A 8 13.75 -4.24 15.07
CA VAL A 8 14.55 -5.47 15.03
C VAL A 8 15.89 -5.25 15.76
N ALA A 9 16.40 -6.25 16.46
CA ALA A 9 17.62 -6.14 17.27
C ALA A 9 18.92 -6.31 16.46
N LYS A 10 18.85 -7.01 15.33
CA LYS A 10 19.95 -7.16 14.37
C LYS A 10 19.39 -7.22 12.96
N GLU A 11 20.29 -7.03 11.99
CA GLU A 11 19.97 -7.23 10.59
C GLU A 11 19.64 -8.69 10.28
N VAL A 12 18.61 -8.91 9.47
CA VAL A 12 18.22 -10.23 8.96
C VAL A 12 17.66 -10.13 7.55
N SER A 13 17.86 -11.16 6.73
CA SER A 13 17.45 -11.17 5.32
C SER A 13 16.67 -12.42 4.95
N TYR A 14 15.80 -12.29 3.96
CA TYR A 14 15.14 -13.40 3.29
C TYR A 14 15.31 -13.24 1.77
N SER A 15 15.75 -14.30 1.09
CA SER A 15 15.93 -14.34 -0.36
C SER A 15 14.95 -15.30 -1.01
N GLY A 16 14.44 -14.93 -2.18
CA GLY A 16 13.53 -15.77 -2.96
C GLY A 16 13.18 -15.14 -4.30
N ILE A 17 12.02 -15.52 -4.84
CA ILE A 17 11.54 -15.08 -6.15
C ILE A 17 10.38 -14.09 -5.93
N GLY A 18 10.34 -12.97 -6.66
CA GLY A 18 9.18 -12.06 -6.68
C GLY A 18 7.98 -12.69 -7.41
N LEU A 19 6.76 -12.48 -6.91
CA LEU A 19 5.55 -13.08 -7.47
C LEU A 19 5.34 -12.66 -8.93
N HIS A 20 5.27 -11.36 -9.18
CA HIS A 20 4.90 -10.83 -10.48
C HIS A 20 6.09 -10.74 -11.43
N THR A 21 7.24 -10.33 -10.92
CA THR A 21 8.45 -10.12 -11.72
C THR A 21 9.14 -11.44 -12.09
N GLY A 22 9.08 -12.45 -11.22
CA GLY A 22 9.84 -13.70 -11.36
C GLY A 22 11.34 -13.54 -11.14
N ASN A 23 11.79 -12.35 -10.70
CA ASN A 23 13.20 -12.08 -10.43
C ASN A 23 13.61 -12.66 -9.08
N THR A 24 14.86 -13.12 -8.98
CA THR A 24 15.45 -13.39 -7.66
C THR A 24 15.72 -12.06 -6.97
N THR A 25 15.32 -11.97 -5.71
CA THR A 25 15.42 -10.77 -4.89
C THR A 25 15.61 -11.15 -3.42
N GLN A 26 16.08 -10.20 -2.63
CA GLN A 26 16.29 -10.27 -1.20
C GLN A 26 15.62 -9.08 -0.53
N VAL A 27 14.92 -9.35 0.57
CA VAL A 27 14.48 -8.33 1.51
C VAL A 27 15.33 -8.43 2.78
N THR A 28 15.82 -7.29 3.28
CA THR A 28 16.64 -7.20 4.47
C THR A 28 16.03 -6.21 5.46
N PHE A 29 15.79 -6.66 6.70
CA PHE A 29 15.25 -5.86 7.78
C PHE A 29 16.38 -5.37 8.67
N LYS A 30 16.51 -4.06 8.83
CA LYS A 30 17.55 -3.42 9.64
C LYS A 30 16.96 -2.61 10.79
N PRO A 31 17.67 -2.55 11.94
CA PRO A 31 17.26 -1.68 13.04
C PRO A 31 17.14 -0.23 12.58
N ALA A 32 16.15 0.49 13.12
CA ALA A 32 15.94 1.91 12.82
C ALA A 32 15.76 2.72 14.11
N PRO A 33 16.14 4.01 14.13
CA PRO A 33 16.00 4.85 15.33
C PRO A 33 14.53 5.07 15.72
N PRO A 34 14.25 5.54 16.95
CA PRO A 34 12.90 5.87 17.38
C PRO A 34 12.23 6.88 16.44
N ASP A 35 10.91 6.78 16.30
CA ASP A 35 10.07 7.66 15.47
C ASP A 35 10.42 7.64 13.96
N HIS A 36 11.20 6.67 13.51
CA HIS A 36 11.58 6.49 12.10
C HIS A 36 10.44 5.92 11.24
N GLY A 37 9.60 5.07 11.83
CA GLY A 37 8.60 4.31 11.08
C GLY A 37 9.22 3.27 10.14
N TYR A 38 8.46 2.87 9.14
CA TYR A 38 8.89 1.93 8.12
C TYR A 38 9.36 2.69 6.87
N VAL A 39 10.58 2.40 6.41
CA VAL A 39 11.14 3.00 5.19
C VAL A 39 11.75 1.89 4.35
N PHE A 40 11.27 1.76 3.13
CA PHE A 40 11.91 0.91 2.14
C PHE A 40 13.11 1.60 1.51
N VAL A 41 14.10 0.80 1.09
CA VAL A 41 15.30 1.27 0.40
C VAL A 41 15.60 0.35 -0.77
N ARG A 42 15.63 0.89 -1.99
CA ARG A 42 16.01 0.13 -3.20
C ARG A 42 17.52 0.10 -3.35
N THR A 43 18.16 -0.95 -2.83
CA THR A 43 19.63 -1.04 -2.78
C THR A 43 20.28 -1.33 -4.12
N ASP A 44 19.50 -1.82 -5.08
CA ASP A 44 19.92 -2.09 -6.46
C ASP A 44 20.06 -0.82 -7.31
N LEU A 45 19.45 0.30 -6.90
CA LEU A 45 19.46 1.55 -7.65
C LEU A 45 20.58 2.51 -7.18
N PRO A 46 21.17 3.30 -8.10
CA PRO A 46 22.10 4.37 -7.73
C PRO A 46 21.47 5.34 -6.73
N GLY A 47 22.21 5.67 -5.67
CA GLY A 47 21.75 6.57 -4.62
C GLY A 47 20.80 5.94 -3.59
N GLN A 48 20.42 4.67 -3.76
CA GLN A 48 19.61 3.89 -2.81
C GLN A 48 18.36 4.67 -2.34
N PRO A 49 17.43 4.98 -3.26
CA PRO A 49 16.28 5.82 -2.95
C PRO A 49 15.46 5.19 -1.83
N ARG A 50 14.91 6.06 -0.99
CA ARG A 50 14.19 5.71 0.24
C ARG A 50 12.73 6.08 0.08
N VAL A 51 11.85 5.12 0.29
CA VAL A 51 10.40 5.29 0.16
C VAL A 51 9.76 5.03 1.52
N ALA A 52 9.22 6.08 2.15
CA ALA A 52 8.49 5.93 3.41
C ALA A 52 7.16 5.19 3.18
N VAL A 53 6.78 4.33 4.11
CA VAL A 53 5.48 3.63 4.08
C VAL A 53 4.40 4.61 4.52
N ASP A 54 3.78 5.25 3.53
CA ASP A 54 2.88 6.37 3.72
C ASP A 54 1.77 6.35 2.65
N PRO A 55 0.51 6.72 2.98
CA PRO A 55 -0.56 6.78 1.99
C PRO A 55 -0.25 7.68 0.78
N ASP A 56 0.59 8.72 0.95
CA ASP A 56 1.00 9.62 -0.14
C ASP A 56 1.95 8.95 -1.13
N ASN A 57 2.67 7.90 -0.71
CA ASN A 57 3.60 7.15 -1.56
C ASN A 57 2.96 5.93 -2.22
N VAL A 58 1.68 5.64 -1.96
CA VAL A 58 1.01 4.47 -2.50
C VAL A 58 0.67 4.65 -3.97
N ILE A 59 0.88 3.59 -4.75
CA ILE A 59 0.34 3.45 -6.09
C ILE A 59 -0.69 2.34 -6.08
N ILE A 60 -1.89 2.64 -6.55
CA ILE A 60 -2.92 1.64 -6.85
C ILE A 60 -2.88 1.39 -8.36
N GLU A 61 -2.69 0.13 -8.75
CA GLU A 61 -2.82 -0.34 -10.13
C GLU A 61 -4.06 -1.25 -10.20
N ASP A 62 -5.18 -0.75 -10.72
CA ASP A 62 -6.47 -1.48 -10.70
C ASP A 62 -6.42 -2.89 -11.30
N ALA A 63 -5.51 -3.12 -12.25
CA ALA A 63 -5.34 -4.41 -12.91
C ALA A 63 -4.71 -5.49 -12.01
N ILE A 64 -4.08 -5.13 -10.88
CA ILE A 64 -3.31 -6.03 -10.04
C ILE A 64 -3.70 -5.85 -8.58
N ARG A 65 -4.10 -6.95 -7.95
CA ARG A 65 -4.47 -6.99 -6.52
C ARG A 65 -3.20 -6.99 -5.66
N GLN A 66 -2.55 -5.85 -5.54
CA GLN A 66 -1.36 -5.64 -4.71
C GLN A 66 -1.30 -4.20 -4.17
N THR A 67 -0.44 -3.96 -3.18
CA THR A 67 -0.05 -2.62 -2.74
C THR A 67 1.36 -2.31 -3.24
N ALA A 68 1.55 -1.15 -3.86
CA ALA A 68 2.85 -0.68 -4.33
C ALA A 68 3.20 0.69 -3.74
N LEU A 69 4.50 0.97 -3.60
CA LEU A 69 5.02 2.23 -3.03
C LEU A 69 6.04 2.89 -3.97
N GLY A 70 6.13 4.22 -3.90
CA GLY A 70 7.17 5.04 -4.55
C GLY A 70 6.78 5.61 -5.91
N HIS A 71 7.69 6.32 -6.59
CA HIS A 71 7.40 6.91 -7.90
C HIS A 71 8.53 6.68 -8.92
N GLY A 72 8.18 6.39 -10.18
CA GLY A 72 9.18 6.16 -11.23
C GLY A 72 9.95 4.85 -11.03
N GLU A 73 11.28 4.93 -11.00
CA GLU A 73 12.15 3.74 -10.96
C GLU A 73 12.27 3.11 -9.56
N GLU A 74 12.07 3.90 -8.50
CA GLU A 74 12.19 3.45 -7.10
C GLU A 74 10.98 2.63 -6.61
N ARG A 75 10.01 2.38 -7.50
CA ARG A 75 8.78 1.65 -7.16
C ARG A 75 9.08 0.28 -6.58
N ILE A 76 8.30 -0.08 -5.57
CA ILE A 76 8.34 -1.40 -4.93
C ILE A 76 6.91 -1.95 -4.93
N TYR A 77 6.74 -3.08 -5.61
CA TYR A 77 5.47 -3.79 -5.72
C TYR A 77 5.31 -4.81 -4.59
N THR A 78 4.08 -5.22 -4.30
CA THR A 78 3.76 -6.36 -3.42
C THR A 78 4.34 -6.21 -2.01
N VAL A 79 4.14 -5.04 -1.39
CA VAL A 79 4.72 -4.75 -0.07
C VAL A 79 3.89 -5.28 1.11
N GLU A 80 2.62 -5.61 0.86
CA GLU A 80 1.60 -5.94 1.86
C GLU A 80 2.02 -7.05 2.84
N HIS A 81 2.62 -8.15 2.37
CA HIS A 81 3.02 -9.25 3.27
C HIS A 81 4.18 -8.89 4.19
N VAL A 82 5.15 -8.12 3.66
CA VAL A 82 6.30 -7.61 4.41
C VAL A 82 5.82 -6.62 5.47
N LEU A 83 4.94 -5.69 5.08
CA LEU A 83 4.32 -4.72 5.98
C LEU A 83 3.48 -5.42 7.05
N SER A 84 2.71 -6.43 6.66
CA SER A 84 1.90 -7.22 7.59
C SER A 84 2.79 -7.94 8.61
N ALA A 85 3.91 -8.53 8.18
CA ALA A 85 4.86 -9.18 9.09
C ALA A 85 5.41 -8.21 10.12
N CYS A 86 5.88 -7.03 9.70
CA CYS A 86 6.39 -6.01 10.62
C CYS A 86 5.29 -5.52 11.58
N ARG A 87 4.10 -5.18 11.08
CA ARG A 87 3.00 -4.63 11.88
C ARG A 87 2.43 -5.67 12.85
N GLY A 88 2.20 -6.89 12.36
CA GLY A 88 1.69 -8.01 13.12
C GLY A 88 2.62 -8.44 14.25
N MET A 89 3.94 -8.39 14.02
CA MET A 89 4.95 -8.68 15.06
C MET A 89 5.22 -7.50 16.01
N GLY A 90 4.56 -6.36 15.81
CA GLY A 90 4.68 -5.20 16.70
C GLY A 90 5.97 -4.41 16.49
N VAL A 91 6.59 -4.45 15.31
CA VAL A 91 7.71 -3.56 14.97
C VAL A 91 7.16 -2.14 14.74
N ASP A 92 7.82 -1.10 15.25
CA ASP A 92 7.45 0.30 15.01
C ASP A 92 8.41 0.98 14.03
N ASN A 93 9.70 0.65 14.13
CA ASN A 93 10.76 1.27 13.35
C ASN A 93 11.58 0.18 12.65
N VAL A 94 11.69 0.26 11.31
CA VAL A 94 12.53 -0.66 10.54
C VAL A 94 12.93 -0.03 9.21
N ILE A 95 14.18 -0.28 8.80
CA ILE A 95 14.64 -0.03 7.44
C ILE A 95 14.47 -1.35 6.67
N ILE A 96 13.77 -1.31 5.54
CA ILE A 96 13.46 -2.48 4.72
C ILE A 96 14.20 -2.34 3.39
N GLU A 97 15.37 -2.95 3.29
CA GLU A 97 16.15 -2.96 2.06
C GLU A 97 15.62 -4.03 1.11
N VAL A 98 15.51 -3.69 -0.17
CA VAL A 98 15.15 -4.61 -1.26
C VAL A 98 16.10 -4.37 -2.44
N ASP A 99 16.65 -5.45 -2.98
CA ASP A 99 17.58 -5.45 -4.13
C ASP A 99 16.88 -5.66 -5.48
N GLY A 100 15.57 -5.40 -5.51
CA GLY A 100 14.72 -5.49 -6.67
C GLY A 100 13.46 -4.64 -6.49
N ASN A 101 12.63 -4.58 -7.52
CA ASN A 101 11.40 -3.80 -7.53
C ASN A 101 10.21 -4.49 -6.85
N GLU A 102 10.42 -5.64 -6.22
CA GLU A 102 9.39 -6.45 -5.55
C GLU A 102 10.10 -7.30 -4.48
N PRO A 103 9.60 -7.43 -3.24
CA PRO A 103 10.12 -8.42 -2.29
C PRO A 103 9.87 -9.86 -2.77
N PRO A 104 10.56 -10.86 -2.20
CA PRO A 104 10.24 -12.27 -2.47
C PRO A 104 8.78 -12.60 -2.10
N ILE A 105 8.08 -13.42 -2.88
CA ILE A 105 6.75 -13.92 -2.47
C ILE A 105 6.82 -14.97 -1.35
N ALA A 106 8.01 -15.55 -1.16
CA ALA A 106 8.26 -16.64 -0.24
C ALA A 106 7.31 -17.83 -0.48
N ASP A 107 6.52 -18.23 0.50
CA ASP A 107 5.51 -19.29 0.40
C ASP A 107 4.10 -18.72 0.16
N GLY A 108 3.97 -17.46 -0.22
CA GLY A 108 2.69 -16.79 -0.41
C GLY A 108 2.09 -16.19 0.85
N SER A 109 2.70 -16.43 2.01
CA SER A 109 2.24 -15.93 3.30
C SER A 109 3.28 -14.99 3.92
N ALA A 110 2.97 -14.43 5.10
CA ALA A 110 3.92 -13.62 5.85
C ALA A 110 4.81 -14.45 6.79
N LYS A 111 4.55 -15.76 6.93
CA LYS A 111 5.26 -16.61 7.89
C LYS A 111 6.78 -16.63 7.68
N PRO A 112 7.33 -16.75 6.46
CA PRO A 112 8.78 -16.71 6.26
C PRO A 112 9.42 -15.41 6.74
N PHE A 113 8.73 -14.27 6.60
CA PHE A 113 9.17 -12.99 7.14
C PHE A 113 9.09 -12.95 8.68
N VAL A 114 8.02 -13.50 9.25
CA VAL A 114 7.90 -13.64 10.71
C VAL A 114 9.02 -14.49 11.29
N ASP A 115 9.37 -15.60 10.65
CA ASP A 115 10.43 -16.50 11.10
C ASP A 115 11.78 -15.79 11.15
N VAL A 116 12.15 -15.03 10.11
CA VAL A 116 13.40 -14.24 10.11
C VAL A 116 13.36 -13.07 11.11
N LEU A 117 12.22 -12.40 11.29
CA LEU A 117 12.06 -11.35 12.30
C LEU A 117 12.22 -11.91 13.73
N LEU A 118 11.71 -13.10 14.00
CA LEU A 118 11.91 -13.81 15.27
C LEU A 118 13.38 -14.20 15.48
N GLU A 119 14.08 -14.61 14.41
CA GLU A 119 15.53 -14.88 14.46
C GLU A 119 16.35 -13.62 14.74
N ALA A 120 15.95 -12.48 14.17
CA ALA A 120 16.54 -11.17 14.47
C ALA A 120 16.34 -10.80 15.94
N GLY A 121 15.18 -11.13 16.50
CA GLY A 121 14.74 -10.64 17.80
C GLY A 121 14.35 -9.16 17.74
N PHE A 122 13.81 -8.66 18.85
CA PHE A 122 13.29 -7.30 18.95
C PHE A 122 14.01 -6.52 20.05
N GLU A 123 14.26 -5.25 19.78
CA GLU A 123 14.84 -4.31 20.73
C GLU A 123 13.81 -3.23 21.09
N SER A 124 13.61 -3.03 22.39
CA SER A 124 12.77 -1.95 22.90
C SER A 124 13.55 -0.64 22.89
N GLN A 125 12.92 0.43 22.42
CA GLN A 125 13.52 1.75 22.30
C GLN A 125 12.98 2.68 23.40
N ASP A 126 13.79 3.61 23.91
CA ASP A 126 13.38 4.57 24.95
C ASP A 126 12.48 5.69 24.40
N ARG A 127 11.36 5.28 23.81
CA ARG A 127 10.32 6.13 23.25
C ARG A 127 8.96 5.44 23.42
N PRO A 128 7.94 6.12 23.95
CA PRO A 128 6.58 5.56 23.98
C PRO A 128 6.06 5.21 22.58
N ARG A 129 5.44 4.04 22.45
CA ARG A 129 4.67 3.69 21.26
C ARG A 129 3.43 4.56 21.18
N HIS A 130 3.28 5.24 20.04
CA HIS A 130 2.08 5.99 19.69
C HIS A 130 1.05 5.02 19.11
N TYR A 131 -0.17 5.01 19.65
CA TYR A 131 -1.30 4.29 19.06
C TYR A 131 -2.28 5.28 18.44
N ILE A 132 -2.81 4.95 17.27
CA ILE A 132 -3.94 5.66 16.71
C ILE A 132 -5.20 5.14 17.40
N THR A 133 -5.98 6.04 17.97
CA THR A 133 -7.27 5.73 18.61
C THR A 133 -8.34 6.58 17.95
N ILE A 134 -9.54 6.05 17.86
CA ILE A 134 -10.71 6.76 17.33
C ILE A 134 -11.77 6.87 18.43
N ASN A 135 -12.50 7.99 18.44
CA ASN A 135 -13.60 8.21 19.38
C ASN A 135 -14.96 7.87 18.77
N ASP A 136 -15.07 8.05 17.46
CA ASP A 136 -16.28 7.79 16.68
C ASP A 136 -15.97 6.80 15.55
N PRO A 137 -16.93 5.95 15.15
CA PRO A 137 -16.74 5.05 14.01
C PRO A 137 -16.44 5.82 12.72
N ILE A 138 -15.53 5.29 11.90
CA ILE A 138 -15.28 5.75 10.54
C ILE A 138 -15.63 4.60 9.61
N TRP A 139 -16.46 4.83 8.61
CA TRP A 139 -16.90 3.80 7.67
C TRP A 139 -16.80 4.28 6.23
N LEU A 140 -16.61 3.36 5.29
CA LEU A 140 -16.65 3.57 3.85
C LEU A 140 -17.44 2.43 3.22
N PHE A 141 -18.30 2.79 2.27
CA PHE A 141 -19.17 1.88 1.56
C PHE A 141 -19.16 2.23 0.08
N HIS A 142 -18.89 1.26 -0.78
CA HIS A 142 -18.97 1.41 -2.22
C HIS A 142 -19.34 0.06 -2.86
N GLU A 143 -20.48 0.00 -3.57
CA GLU A 143 -20.88 -1.17 -4.38
C GLU A 143 -20.77 -2.54 -3.67
N GLY A 144 -21.10 -2.59 -2.37
CA GLY A 144 -21.03 -3.82 -1.57
C GLY A 144 -19.65 -4.17 -1.02
N LEU A 145 -18.65 -3.29 -1.21
CA LEU A 145 -17.42 -3.22 -0.44
C LEU A 145 -17.68 -2.37 0.81
N GLU A 146 -17.32 -2.88 1.97
CA GLU A 146 -17.48 -2.16 3.24
C GLU A 146 -16.23 -2.23 4.08
N LEU A 147 -15.83 -1.10 4.65
CA LEU A 147 -14.77 -1.01 5.65
C LEU A 147 -15.25 -0.09 6.76
N ALA A 148 -15.11 -0.54 7.99
CA ALA A 148 -15.37 0.28 9.17
C ALA A 148 -14.28 0.10 10.21
N VAL A 149 -13.92 1.19 10.88
CA VAL A 149 -13.16 1.15 12.13
C VAL A 149 -14.05 1.64 13.25
N ILE A 150 -14.18 0.84 14.28
CA ILE A 150 -15.06 1.09 15.43
C ILE A 150 -14.17 1.26 16.67
N PRO A 151 -14.41 2.27 17.53
CA PRO A 151 -13.63 2.48 18.75
C PRO A 151 -13.49 1.19 19.57
N SER A 152 -12.24 0.80 19.86
CA SER A 152 -11.92 -0.34 20.73
C SER A 152 -10.59 -0.11 21.44
N ASN A 153 -10.42 -0.74 22.61
CA ASN A 153 -9.16 -0.70 23.36
C ASN A 153 -8.11 -1.69 22.82
N SER A 154 -8.55 -2.62 21.96
CA SER A 154 -7.77 -3.66 21.28
C SER A 154 -7.75 -3.41 19.77
N THR A 155 -6.80 -4.03 19.08
CA THR A 155 -6.84 -4.17 17.62
C THR A 155 -7.52 -5.50 17.30
N GLU A 156 -8.74 -5.43 16.78
CA GLU A 156 -9.51 -6.60 16.36
C GLU A 156 -9.84 -6.46 14.87
N ILE A 157 -9.81 -7.56 14.13
CA ILE A 157 -10.16 -7.55 12.70
C ILE A 157 -11.20 -8.63 12.45
N THR A 158 -12.35 -8.22 11.94
CA THR A 158 -13.34 -9.10 11.34
C THR A 158 -13.30 -8.93 9.83
N PHE A 159 -13.16 -10.03 9.10
CA PHE A 159 -13.23 -10.03 7.65
C PHE A 159 -14.37 -10.95 7.18
N LYS A 160 -15.16 -10.47 6.22
CA LYS A 160 -16.25 -11.22 5.59
C LYS A 160 -16.00 -11.33 4.09
N ILE A 161 -16.08 -12.54 3.57
CA ILE A 161 -16.01 -12.83 2.14
C ILE A 161 -17.37 -13.29 1.61
N ASN A 162 -17.58 -13.06 0.33
CA ASN A 162 -18.71 -13.57 -0.43
C ASN A 162 -18.22 -13.82 -1.85
N TYR A 163 -17.74 -15.04 -2.09
CA TYR A 163 -17.34 -15.52 -3.40
C TYR A 163 -18.44 -16.42 -3.95
N ASP A 164 -18.85 -16.17 -5.19
CA ASP A 164 -19.75 -17.05 -5.94
C ASP A 164 -18.97 -18.27 -6.44
N HIS A 165 -18.53 -19.10 -5.50
CA HIS A 165 -17.72 -20.29 -5.76
C HIS A 165 -18.03 -21.37 -4.71
N PRO A 166 -18.31 -22.63 -5.12
CA PRO A 166 -18.77 -23.68 -4.21
C PRO A 166 -17.78 -24.01 -3.09
N ALA A 167 -16.47 -23.88 -3.34
CA ALA A 167 -15.43 -24.16 -2.36
C ALA A 167 -15.13 -23.01 -1.38
N ILE A 168 -15.73 -21.83 -1.57
CA ILE A 168 -15.43 -20.63 -0.76
C ILE A 168 -16.72 -20.06 -0.17
N GLY A 169 -17.70 -19.73 -1.01
CA GLY A 169 -19.00 -19.22 -0.59
C GLY A 169 -18.93 -17.94 0.25
N ILE A 170 -19.82 -17.88 1.25
CA ILE A 170 -19.91 -16.78 2.21
C ILE A 170 -19.33 -17.28 3.53
N ASP A 171 -18.36 -16.54 4.06
CA ASP A 171 -17.75 -16.89 5.34
C ASP A 171 -17.20 -15.64 6.05
N SER A 172 -16.96 -15.75 7.35
CA SER A 172 -16.47 -14.66 8.19
C SER A 172 -15.64 -15.16 9.36
N ALA A 173 -14.54 -14.48 9.64
CA ALA A 173 -13.72 -14.75 10.82
C ALA A 173 -13.35 -13.45 11.53
N SER A 174 -13.06 -13.54 12.83
CA SER A 174 -12.67 -12.40 13.68
C SER A 174 -11.52 -12.78 14.60
N PHE A 175 -10.49 -11.94 14.63
CA PHE A 175 -9.29 -12.18 15.43
C PHE A 175 -8.88 -10.93 16.22
N LEU A 176 -8.49 -11.15 17.48
CA LEU A 176 -7.71 -10.19 18.25
C LEU A 176 -6.26 -10.25 17.75
N ILE A 177 -5.72 -9.12 17.32
CA ILE A 177 -4.37 -9.07 16.74
C ILE A 177 -3.35 -8.73 17.84
N THR A 178 -2.57 -9.73 18.21
CA THR A 178 -1.35 -9.62 19.02
C THR A 178 -0.19 -10.27 18.25
N PRO A 179 1.09 -10.01 18.58
CA PRO A 179 2.22 -10.70 17.95
C PRO A 179 2.09 -12.23 17.98
N GLU A 180 1.61 -12.79 19.09
CA GLU A 180 1.42 -14.23 19.26
C GLU A 180 0.30 -14.77 18.36
N THR A 181 -0.86 -14.08 18.37
CA THR A 181 -2.00 -14.48 17.54
C THR A 181 -1.69 -14.31 16.07
N TYR A 182 -1.03 -13.21 15.69
CA TYR A 182 -0.61 -12.96 14.32
C TYR A 182 0.33 -14.05 13.81
N ALA A 183 1.42 -14.35 14.53
CA ALA A 183 2.41 -15.33 14.11
C ALA A 183 1.81 -16.73 13.93
N LYS A 184 0.86 -17.12 14.79
CA LYS A 184 0.28 -18.47 14.80
C LYS A 184 -0.91 -18.62 13.86
N GLU A 185 -1.81 -17.64 13.85
CA GLU A 185 -3.15 -17.76 13.26
C GLU A 185 -3.28 -17.02 11.92
N ILE A 186 -2.46 -15.98 11.66
CA ILE A 186 -2.62 -15.13 10.47
C ILE A 186 -1.43 -15.26 9.52
N ALA A 187 -0.21 -15.09 10.02
CA ALA A 187 1.00 -15.08 9.21
C ALA A 187 1.17 -16.29 8.28
N PRO A 188 0.76 -17.53 8.63
CA PRO A 188 0.92 -18.68 7.73
C PRO A 188 -0.11 -18.75 6.60
N ALA A 189 -1.12 -17.88 6.54
CA ALA A 189 -2.16 -17.94 5.52
C ALA A 189 -1.65 -17.44 4.16
N ARG A 190 -1.69 -18.32 3.14
CA ARG A 190 -1.16 -18.03 1.81
C ARG A 190 -2.11 -17.19 0.96
N THR A 191 -1.54 -16.44 0.04
CA THR A 191 -2.27 -15.76 -1.03
C THR A 191 -2.98 -16.75 -1.94
N PHE A 192 -3.90 -16.26 -2.74
CA PHE A 192 -4.74 -17.09 -3.59
C PHE A 192 -5.07 -16.42 -4.92
N CYS A 193 -5.37 -17.23 -5.92
CA CYS A 193 -5.89 -16.78 -7.21
C CYS A 193 -6.86 -17.80 -7.79
N PHE A 194 -7.70 -17.35 -8.72
CA PHE A 194 -8.52 -18.26 -9.51
C PHE A 194 -7.74 -18.80 -10.70
N LEU A 195 -7.87 -20.10 -10.99
CA LEU A 195 -7.20 -20.77 -12.10
C LEU A 195 -7.47 -20.05 -13.44
N GLN A 196 -8.69 -19.57 -13.63
CA GLN A 196 -9.12 -18.83 -14.82
C GLN A 196 -8.42 -17.47 -14.98
N GLU A 197 -7.94 -16.86 -13.89
CA GLU A 197 -7.21 -15.58 -13.91
C GLU A 197 -5.73 -15.76 -14.30
N ILE A 198 -5.17 -16.97 -14.15
CA ILE A 198 -3.73 -17.23 -14.32
C ILE A 198 -3.27 -16.98 -15.75
N GLU A 199 -4.02 -17.43 -16.77
CA GLU A 199 -3.62 -17.26 -18.17
C GLU A 199 -3.54 -15.78 -18.55
N ALA A 200 -4.59 -15.02 -18.25
CA ALA A 200 -4.63 -13.58 -18.51
C ALA A 200 -3.52 -12.81 -17.79
N LEU A 201 -3.22 -13.16 -16.52
CA LEU A 201 -2.13 -12.54 -15.79
C LEU A 201 -0.76 -12.85 -16.40
N ARG A 202 -0.54 -14.10 -16.86
CA ARG A 202 0.70 -14.48 -17.55
C ARG A 202 0.87 -13.78 -18.89
N GLU A 203 -0.19 -13.62 -19.66
CA GLU A 203 -0.19 -12.86 -20.92
C GLU A 203 0.17 -11.38 -20.70
N GLN A 204 -0.22 -10.82 -19.56
CA GLN A 204 0.19 -9.47 -19.11
C GLN A 204 1.61 -9.42 -18.54
N GLY A 205 2.34 -10.55 -18.57
CA GLY A 205 3.70 -10.65 -18.03
C GLY A 205 3.78 -10.58 -16.51
N LYS A 206 2.69 -10.92 -15.81
CA LYS A 206 2.59 -11.00 -14.35
C LYS A 206 2.67 -12.46 -13.89
N ILE A 207 2.72 -12.64 -12.56
CA ILE A 207 2.78 -13.93 -11.85
C ILE A 207 3.88 -14.88 -12.36
N LYS A 208 4.99 -14.33 -12.85
CA LYS A 208 6.12 -15.09 -13.41
C LYS A 208 6.82 -15.99 -12.38
N GLY A 209 6.76 -15.60 -11.10
CA GLY A 209 7.24 -16.39 -9.97
C GLY A 209 6.16 -17.22 -9.26
N GLY A 210 4.93 -17.24 -9.80
CA GLY A 210 3.80 -17.96 -9.19
C GLY A 210 3.92 -19.48 -9.33
N SER A 211 3.72 -20.19 -8.22
CA SER A 211 3.65 -21.65 -8.14
C SER A 211 2.59 -22.09 -7.11
N LEU A 212 2.27 -23.38 -7.08
CA LEU A 212 1.38 -23.95 -6.06
C LEU A 212 1.99 -23.90 -4.65
N ASP A 213 3.31 -23.71 -4.54
CA ASP A 213 4.00 -23.55 -3.26
C ASP A 213 3.76 -22.16 -2.66
N CYS A 214 3.50 -21.16 -3.50
CA CYS A 214 3.33 -19.76 -3.08
C CYS A 214 1.92 -19.20 -3.25
N ALA A 215 0.95 -19.99 -3.72
CA ALA A 215 -0.44 -19.55 -3.79
C ALA A 215 -1.42 -20.72 -3.71
N LEU A 216 -2.57 -20.48 -3.08
CA LEU A 216 -3.76 -21.30 -3.25
C LEU A 216 -4.39 -21.02 -4.62
N VAL A 217 -4.54 -22.05 -5.43
CA VAL A 217 -5.18 -21.95 -6.74
C VAL A 217 -6.58 -22.54 -6.64
N ILE A 218 -7.58 -21.73 -6.93
CA ILE A 218 -9.00 -22.11 -6.93
C ILE A 218 -9.41 -22.44 -8.36
N GLY A 219 -9.64 -23.71 -8.66
CA GLY A 219 -10.24 -24.17 -9.91
C GLY A 219 -11.76 -24.31 -9.80
N ASP A 220 -12.41 -24.68 -10.90
CA ASP A 220 -13.88 -24.67 -11.03
C ASP A 220 -14.62 -25.55 -9.99
N GLU A 221 -14.01 -26.66 -9.58
CA GLU A 221 -14.60 -27.60 -8.62
C GLU A 221 -14.03 -27.48 -7.19
N GLY A 222 -13.03 -26.62 -6.98
CA GLY A 222 -12.40 -26.44 -5.67
C GLY A 222 -10.92 -26.06 -5.73
N PHE A 223 -10.23 -26.24 -4.60
CA PHE A 223 -8.80 -25.97 -4.51
C PHE A 223 -7.99 -26.99 -5.31
N VAL A 224 -7.00 -26.52 -6.05
CA VAL A 224 -6.04 -27.35 -6.79
C VAL A 224 -4.92 -27.86 -5.88
N ASN A 225 -4.59 -27.11 -4.83
CA ASN A 225 -3.57 -27.48 -3.86
C ASN A 225 -4.02 -28.70 -3.03
N ASP A 226 -3.07 -29.55 -2.66
CA ASP A 226 -3.34 -30.79 -1.91
C ASP A 226 -4.01 -30.52 -0.55
N ASP A 227 -3.54 -29.50 0.20
CA ASP A 227 -4.07 -29.15 1.51
C ASP A 227 -4.07 -27.63 1.78
N LEU A 228 -5.08 -27.20 2.53
CA LEU A 228 -5.12 -25.88 3.18
C LEU A 228 -4.39 -25.92 4.52
N ARG A 229 -3.72 -24.84 4.88
CA ARG A 229 -3.11 -24.65 6.21
C ARG A 229 -4.16 -24.38 7.27
N PHE A 230 -5.27 -23.77 6.87
CA PHE A 230 -6.44 -23.49 7.70
C PHE A 230 -7.72 -23.72 6.90
N PRO A 231 -8.82 -24.17 7.53
CA PRO A 231 -10.12 -24.26 6.85
C PRO A 231 -10.58 -22.91 6.26
N ASP A 232 -10.25 -21.82 6.94
CA ASP A 232 -10.57 -20.43 6.60
C ASP A 232 -9.33 -19.65 6.08
N GLU A 233 -8.38 -20.34 5.41
CA GLU A 233 -7.09 -19.75 4.97
C GLU A 233 -7.27 -18.49 4.10
N ILE A 234 -8.29 -18.45 3.23
CA ILE A 234 -8.61 -17.28 2.41
C ILE A 234 -8.93 -16.05 3.29
N ILE A 235 -9.76 -16.21 4.32
CA ILE A 235 -10.15 -15.09 5.19
C ILE A 235 -8.94 -14.62 5.99
N ARG A 236 -8.16 -15.55 6.53
CA ARG A 236 -6.93 -15.22 7.28
C ARG A 236 -5.93 -14.47 6.41
N HIS A 237 -5.82 -14.83 5.14
CA HIS A 237 -5.00 -14.09 4.19
C HIS A 237 -5.57 -12.69 3.91
N LYS A 238 -6.88 -12.54 3.73
CA LYS A 238 -7.48 -11.20 3.61
C LYS A 238 -7.28 -10.33 4.85
N ILE A 239 -7.22 -10.93 6.04
CA ILE A 239 -6.86 -10.23 7.29
C ILE A 239 -5.38 -9.84 7.28
N LEU A 240 -4.48 -10.72 6.83
CA LEU A 240 -3.07 -10.41 6.61
C LEU A 240 -2.91 -9.19 5.69
N ASP A 241 -3.61 -9.17 4.55
CA ASP A 241 -3.62 -8.02 3.62
C ASP A 241 -4.06 -6.73 4.33
N VAL A 242 -5.16 -6.77 5.09
CA VAL A 242 -5.65 -5.61 5.85
C VAL A 242 -4.61 -5.11 6.85
N ILE A 243 -3.91 -6.00 7.55
CA ILE A 243 -2.84 -5.62 8.50
C ILE A 243 -1.69 -4.93 7.74
N GLY A 244 -1.31 -5.46 6.58
CA GLY A 244 -0.28 -4.89 5.71
C GLY A 244 -0.65 -3.51 5.18
N ASP A 245 -1.84 -3.38 4.59
CA ASP A 245 -2.33 -2.13 4.03
C ASP A 245 -2.54 -1.07 5.12
N PHE A 246 -3.07 -1.45 6.30
CA PHE A 246 -3.21 -0.53 7.42
C PHE A 246 -1.87 -0.16 8.05
N ALA A 247 -0.76 -0.83 7.71
CA ALA A 247 0.57 -0.38 8.13
C ALA A 247 0.94 0.99 7.52
N LEU A 248 0.28 1.40 6.44
CA LEU A 248 0.33 2.77 5.90
C LEU A 248 -0.09 3.81 6.95
N LEU A 249 -0.85 3.41 7.97
CA LEU A 249 -0.91 3.90 9.37
C LEU A 249 -0.22 5.21 9.79
N GLY A 250 1.10 5.39 9.75
CA GLY A 250 2.18 4.46 10.05
C GLY A 250 2.33 4.13 11.54
N ALA A 251 1.25 4.24 12.33
CA ALA A 251 1.19 3.78 13.71
C ALA A 251 0.09 2.72 13.90
N PRO A 252 0.18 1.84 14.93
CA PRO A 252 -0.82 0.81 15.17
C PRO A 252 -2.17 1.42 15.58
N LEU A 253 -3.24 0.99 14.89
CA LEU A 253 -4.61 1.39 15.16
C LEU A 253 -5.24 0.51 16.26
N ARG A 254 -5.70 1.12 17.35
CA ARG A 254 -6.56 0.47 18.36
C ARG A 254 -8.02 0.74 18.03
N ALA A 255 -8.59 -0.19 17.29
CA ALA A 255 -9.98 -0.19 16.86
C ALA A 255 -10.36 -1.63 16.47
N HIS A 256 -11.66 -1.87 16.39
CA HIS A 256 -12.20 -3.03 15.67
C HIS A 256 -12.37 -2.66 14.20
N ILE A 257 -11.58 -3.28 13.33
CA ILE A 257 -11.68 -3.17 11.88
C ILE A 257 -12.66 -4.22 11.38
N VAL A 258 -13.71 -3.80 10.67
CA VAL A 258 -14.66 -4.69 10.01
C VAL A 258 -14.54 -4.47 8.51
N ALA A 259 -14.14 -5.52 7.79
CA ALA A 259 -13.95 -5.51 6.35
C ALA A 259 -14.89 -6.51 5.67
N VAL A 260 -15.56 -6.07 4.61
CA VAL A 260 -16.49 -6.88 3.81
C VAL A 260 -16.06 -6.81 2.36
N ARG A 261 -15.61 -7.94 1.82
CA ARG A 261 -15.17 -8.10 0.42
C ARG A 261 -14.06 -7.13 -0.02
N SER A 262 -13.36 -6.49 0.92
CA SER A 262 -12.36 -5.47 0.59
C SER A 262 -11.10 -6.05 -0.07
N GLY A 263 -10.41 -5.22 -0.83
CA GLY A 263 -9.09 -5.51 -1.41
C GLY A 263 -8.18 -4.29 -1.25
N HIS A 264 -6.94 -4.40 -1.72
CA HIS A 264 -5.89 -3.39 -1.50
C HIS A 264 -6.33 -1.96 -1.88
N ALA A 265 -6.90 -1.76 -3.07
CA ALA A 265 -7.37 -0.44 -3.50
C ALA A 265 -8.34 0.20 -2.50
N PHE A 266 -9.34 -0.57 -2.06
CA PHE A 266 -10.35 -0.10 -1.10
C PHE A 266 -9.79 0.05 0.31
N ASN A 267 -8.86 -0.82 0.72
CA ASN A 267 -8.14 -0.70 1.99
C ASN A 267 -7.32 0.60 2.04
N VAL A 268 -6.58 0.92 0.97
CA VAL A 268 -5.79 2.15 0.84
C VAL A 268 -6.69 3.38 0.85
N GLU A 269 -7.77 3.39 0.06
CA GLU A 269 -8.74 4.49 0.07
C GLU A 269 -9.29 4.74 1.47
N PHE A 270 -9.59 3.65 2.19
CA PHE A 270 -10.07 3.73 3.57
C PHE A 270 -9.00 4.25 4.53
N VAL A 271 -7.76 3.79 4.42
CA VAL A 271 -6.63 4.31 5.22
C VAL A 271 -6.48 5.83 5.01
N GLN A 272 -6.53 6.30 3.76
CA GLN A 272 -6.49 7.73 3.44
C GLN A 272 -7.70 8.48 4.04
N LYS A 273 -8.89 7.87 4.04
CA LYS A 273 -10.07 8.44 4.70
C LYS A 273 -9.88 8.55 6.21
N VAL A 274 -9.36 7.51 6.87
CA VAL A 274 -9.05 7.53 8.30
C VAL A 274 -8.03 8.63 8.60
N GLU A 275 -6.97 8.74 7.81
CA GLU A 275 -5.96 9.78 7.97
C GLU A 275 -6.56 11.19 7.91
N ARG A 276 -7.37 11.47 6.87
CA ARG A 276 -8.07 12.75 6.71
C ARG A 276 -9.02 13.03 7.87
N THR A 277 -9.78 12.03 8.30
CA THR A 277 -10.79 12.19 9.37
C THR A 277 -10.14 12.51 10.71
N LEU A 278 -9.00 11.88 11.01
CA LEU A 278 -8.27 12.08 12.24
C LEU A 278 -7.32 13.29 12.20
N GLY A 279 -7.21 13.97 11.05
CA GLY A 279 -6.28 15.08 10.86
C GLY A 279 -4.83 14.66 11.13
N ILE A 280 -4.46 13.42 10.81
CA ILE A 280 -3.10 12.92 10.99
C ILE A 280 -2.19 13.71 10.04
N LYS A 281 -1.48 14.69 10.60
CA LYS A 281 -0.52 15.52 9.86
C LYS A 281 0.78 14.76 9.72
N ARG A 282 1.00 14.22 8.53
CA ARG A 282 2.32 13.79 8.11
C ARG A 282 2.97 14.92 7.35
N GLY A 283 4.26 14.80 7.06
CA GLY A 283 4.97 15.71 6.17
C GLY A 283 4.46 15.63 4.73
N ARG A 284 3.14 15.82 4.51
CA ARG A 284 2.56 16.17 3.22
C ARG A 284 3.47 17.25 2.65
N PRO A 285 3.81 17.21 1.35
CA PRO A 285 4.48 18.34 0.74
C PRO A 285 3.60 19.56 0.98
N VAL A 286 4.00 20.40 1.95
CA VAL A 286 3.45 21.74 2.07
C VAL A 286 4.02 22.44 0.87
N PHE A 287 3.24 22.49 -0.21
CA PHE A 287 3.57 23.34 -1.33
C PHE A 287 3.49 24.76 -0.81
N ASN A 288 4.65 25.33 -0.51
CA ASN A 288 4.78 26.75 -0.21
C ASN A 288 4.45 27.51 -1.49
N VAL A 289 3.16 27.78 -1.70
CA VAL A 289 2.68 28.65 -2.76
C VAL A 289 3.12 30.09 -2.46
N PRO A 290 3.47 30.88 -3.49
CA PRO A 290 3.34 30.55 -4.90
C PRO A 290 4.46 29.65 -5.44
N LEU A 291 4.10 28.63 -6.22
CA LEU A 291 5.07 27.83 -7.00
C LEU A 291 5.29 28.47 -8.37
N GLY A 292 6.54 28.70 -8.75
CA GLY A 292 6.89 29.18 -10.08
C GLY A 292 7.14 28.04 -11.08
N LEU A 293 7.29 28.39 -12.36
CA LEU A 293 7.47 27.44 -13.47
C LEU A 293 8.59 26.41 -13.24
N ASN A 294 9.71 26.83 -12.65
CA ASN A 294 10.84 25.94 -12.40
C ASN A 294 10.53 24.89 -11.33
N ASP A 295 9.70 25.21 -10.35
CA ASP A 295 9.28 24.27 -9.31
C ASP A 295 8.21 23.33 -9.86
N ILE A 296 7.27 23.86 -10.64
CA ILE A 296 6.25 23.08 -11.33
C ILE A 296 6.89 22.04 -12.28
N LYS A 297 7.95 22.39 -13.02
CA LYS A 297 8.66 21.44 -13.91
C LYS A 297 9.35 20.29 -13.17
N LYS A 298 9.69 20.46 -11.89
CA LYS A 298 10.25 19.39 -11.06
C LYS A 298 9.16 18.42 -10.60
N ILE A 299 7.93 18.92 -10.44
CA ILE A 299 6.78 18.17 -9.91
C ILE A 299 6.02 17.47 -11.05
N LEU A 300 5.64 18.22 -12.09
CA LEU A 300 4.87 17.70 -13.21
C LEU A 300 5.80 17.14 -14.30
N PRO A 301 5.46 15.99 -14.90
CA PRO A 301 6.24 15.41 -16.00
C PRO A 301 6.04 16.17 -17.33
N HIS A 302 4.94 16.92 -17.47
CA HIS A 302 4.58 17.67 -18.68
C HIS A 302 5.60 18.76 -19.01
N ARG A 303 5.84 18.99 -20.31
CA ARG A 303 6.76 20.00 -20.85
C ARG A 303 6.06 20.79 -21.95
N TYR A 304 6.61 21.95 -22.31
CA TYR A 304 6.12 22.71 -23.47
C TYR A 304 6.02 21.78 -24.70
N PRO A 305 4.91 21.83 -25.47
CA PRO A 305 3.77 22.76 -25.34
C PRO A 305 2.69 22.35 -24.32
N PHE A 306 2.75 21.15 -23.74
CA PHE A 306 1.71 20.56 -22.89
C PHE A 306 1.81 20.88 -21.39
N LEU A 307 2.82 21.65 -20.95
CA LEU A 307 2.84 22.17 -19.59
C LEU A 307 1.89 23.37 -19.49
N MET A 308 0.64 23.09 -19.12
CA MET A 308 -0.48 24.05 -19.13
C MET A 308 -0.60 24.88 -17.84
N VAL A 309 0.43 24.92 -16.99
CA VAL A 309 0.47 25.74 -15.76
C VAL A 309 1.86 26.33 -15.59
N ASP A 310 1.96 27.64 -15.39
CA ASP A 310 3.23 28.35 -15.17
C ASP A 310 3.41 28.82 -13.72
N ARG A 311 2.32 28.99 -12.97
CA ARG A 311 2.36 29.40 -11.55
C ARG A 311 1.17 28.85 -10.77
N MET A 312 1.40 28.30 -9.59
CA MET A 312 0.33 27.95 -8.63
C MET A 312 0.28 28.99 -7.52
N THR A 313 -0.89 29.52 -7.18
CA THR A 313 -1.07 30.51 -6.09
C THR A 313 -1.79 29.93 -4.88
N ARG A 314 -2.56 28.87 -5.08
CA ARG A 314 -3.22 28.16 -4.00
C ARG A 314 -3.27 26.67 -4.31
N ILE A 315 -2.91 25.87 -3.33
CA ILE A 315 -3.08 24.42 -3.35
C ILE A 315 -3.72 24.07 -2.01
N ASP A 316 -4.97 23.65 -2.06
CA ASP A 316 -5.77 23.21 -0.92
C ASP A 316 -6.27 21.79 -1.22
N PRO A 317 -5.44 20.77 -0.94
CA PRO A 317 -5.78 19.38 -1.21
C PRO A 317 -6.96 18.90 -0.38
N GLU A 318 -7.28 19.56 0.73
CA GLU A 318 -8.36 19.16 1.65
C GLU A 318 -9.73 19.42 1.03
N ASN A 319 -9.86 20.53 0.29
CA ASN A 319 -11.11 20.92 -0.38
C ASN A 319 -11.11 20.67 -1.90
N GLY A 320 -10.02 20.10 -2.44
CA GLY A 320 -9.84 19.93 -3.88
C GLY A 320 -9.70 21.25 -4.64
N VAL A 321 -9.28 22.32 -3.95
CA VAL A 321 -9.18 23.66 -4.54
C VAL A 321 -7.74 23.92 -4.98
N HIS A 322 -7.56 24.13 -6.27
CA HIS A 322 -6.27 24.41 -6.87
C HIS A 322 -6.38 25.65 -7.76
N GLU A 323 -5.59 26.69 -7.47
CA GLU A 323 -5.58 27.93 -8.27
C GLU A 323 -4.21 28.07 -8.94
N GLY A 324 -4.24 28.14 -10.27
CA GLY A 324 -3.04 28.26 -11.10
C GLY A 324 -3.24 29.21 -12.27
N TYR A 325 -2.12 29.67 -12.83
CA TYR A 325 -2.07 30.58 -13.96
C TYR A 325 -1.23 29.99 -15.09
N LYS A 326 -1.71 30.16 -16.33
CA LYS A 326 -0.94 29.99 -17.55
C LYS A 326 -0.78 31.35 -18.23
N SER A 327 0.45 31.73 -18.51
CA SER A 327 0.74 32.88 -19.37
C SER A 327 0.65 32.42 -20.81
N VAL A 328 -0.18 33.09 -21.61
CA VAL A 328 -0.40 32.75 -23.01
C VAL A 328 -0.08 33.99 -23.86
N SER A 329 0.63 33.80 -24.97
CA SER A 329 0.92 34.84 -25.96
C SER A 329 0.08 34.63 -27.21
N VAL A 330 -0.24 35.70 -27.94
CA VAL A 330 -0.91 35.62 -29.25
C VAL A 330 -0.12 34.79 -30.27
N ASN A 331 1.19 34.62 -30.06
CA ASN A 331 2.08 33.87 -30.96
C ASN A 331 2.10 32.36 -30.68
N GLU A 332 1.30 31.85 -29.74
CA GLU A 332 1.23 30.41 -29.46
C GLU A 332 0.75 29.62 -30.69
N HIS A 333 1.33 28.43 -30.89
CA HIS A 333 1.10 27.60 -32.08
C HIS A 333 -0.37 27.26 -32.32
N PHE A 334 -1.18 27.13 -31.27
CA PHE A 334 -2.62 26.87 -31.38
C PHE A 334 -3.47 28.09 -31.75
N PHE A 335 -2.92 29.31 -31.72
CA PHE A 335 -3.61 30.52 -32.20
C PHE A 335 -3.32 30.83 -33.67
N GLN A 336 -2.26 30.28 -34.27
CA GLN A 336 -1.88 30.54 -35.66
C GLN A 336 -2.76 29.81 -36.71
N GLY A 337 -3.90 29.27 -36.28
CA GLY A 337 -4.78 28.41 -37.07
C GLY A 337 -5.98 29.13 -37.68
N HIS A 338 -7.18 28.62 -37.40
CA HIS A 338 -8.43 28.94 -38.12
C HIS A 338 -8.86 30.42 -38.03
N PHE A 339 -8.40 31.17 -37.02
CA PHE A 339 -8.76 32.56 -36.78
C PHE A 339 -7.50 33.40 -36.49
N PRO A 340 -6.67 33.71 -37.51
CA PRO A 340 -5.36 34.33 -37.31
C PRO A 340 -5.41 35.73 -36.65
N ASP A 341 -6.54 36.42 -36.76
CA ASP A 341 -6.77 37.74 -36.16
C ASP A 341 -7.44 37.67 -34.78
N GLN A 342 -7.74 36.47 -34.27
CA GLN A 342 -8.41 36.26 -32.98
C GLN A 342 -7.72 35.15 -32.18
N ALA A 343 -7.13 35.50 -31.03
CA ALA A 343 -6.52 34.54 -30.12
C ALA A 343 -7.59 33.74 -29.35
N ILE A 344 -8.26 32.80 -30.03
CA ILE A 344 -9.31 31.95 -29.45
C ILE A 344 -8.66 30.69 -28.86
N MET A 345 -8.87 30.46 -27.57
CA MET A 345 -8.39 29.25 -26.89
C MET A 345 -9.12 28.01 -27.42
N PRO A 346 -8.42 26.96 -27.85
CA PRO A 346 -9.05 25.71 -28.25
C PRO A 346 -9.86 25.10 -27.09
N GLY A 347 -11.09 24.66 -27.36
CA GLY A 347 -12.00 24.14 -26.34
C GLY A 347 -11.52 22.84 -25.68
N ASP A 348 -10.72 22.05 -26.39
CA ASP A 348 -10.02 20.86 -25.91
C ASP A 348 -8.90 21.17 -24.90
N LEU A 349 -8.47 22.43 -24.81
CA LEU A 349 -7.54 22.93 -23.79
C LEU A 349 -8.24 23.65 -22.64
N ILE A 350 -9.57 23.78 -22.68
CA ILE A 350 -10.40 24.36 -21.62
C ILE A 350 -10.98 23.20 -20.81
N ILE A 351 -10.50 23.02 -19.59
CA ILE A 351 -11.16 22.14 -18.61
C ILE A 351 -12.14 23.03 -17.85
N GLU A 352 -13.44 22.94 -18.21
CA GLU A 352 -14.50 23.52 -17.38
C GLU A 352 -14.69 22.62 -16.15
N SER A 353 -14.66 23.22 -14.95
CA SER A 353 -15.04 22.60 -13.68
C SER A 353 -16.07 23.46 -12.97
#